data_AF-E6QCM8-F1
#
_entry.id   AF-E6QCM8-F1
#
_cell.length_a   1.000
_cell.length_b   1.000
_cell.length_c   1.000
_cell.angle_alpha   90.00
_cell.angle_beta   90.00
_cell.angle_gamma   90.00
#
_symmetry.space_group_name_H-M   'P 1'
#
loop_
_entity.id
_entity.type
_entity.pdbx_description
1 polymer ?
#
loop_
_entity_poly.entity_id
_entity_poly.type
_entity_poly.pdbx_seq_one_letter_code
_entity_poly.pdbx_strand_id
1 'polypeptide(L)'
;MSTVIFDASALDNRLCRVDPEGDLIDYISEAYGGAPSAVMIQIDMLRSCDPGTIRNRISHSIAVSDEELAEFIMQCGSDVLHLDRVMADPYDLVILAYHKIHGARILVSCDRRLLYVAEHLDLRHCCFKAALHDANVSLNSGIVEEPAYHTDEMFENGSDPFFHYPNNRYCDLCDKRKQCICHR
;
A
#
# COMPACT_ATOMS: atom_id res chain seq x y z
N MET A 1 16.54 -9.04 3.21
CA MET A 1 16.44 -7.68 2.63
C MET A 1 15.12 -7.09 3.10
N SER A 2 15.07 -5.83 3.52
CA SER A 2 13.82 -5.22 3.99
C SER A 2 12.92 -4.87 2.79
N THR A 3 11.61 -5.08 2.90
CA THR A 3 10.64 -4.95 1.80
C THR A 3 9.56 -3.92 2.13
N VAL A 4 9.23 -3.05 1.18
CA VAL A 4 8.01 -2.21 1.21
C VAL A 4 7.05 -2.78 0.18
N ILE A 5 5.87 -3.21 0.62
CA ILE A 5 4.89 -3.83 -0.27
C ILE A 5 3.93 -2.76 -0.79
N PHE A 6 3.77 -2.69 -2.10
CA PHE A 6 2.75 -1.90 -2.76
C PHE A 6 1.66 -2.83 -3.30
N ASP A 7 0.43 -2.59 -2.88
CA ASP A 7 -0.76 -3.17 -3.53
C ASP A 7 -1.01 -2.45 -4.85
N ALA A 8 -0.46 -3.00 -5.93
CA ALA A 8 -0.54 -2.41 -7.26
C ALA A 8 -1.98 -2.22 -7.76
N SER A 9 -2.89 -3.11 -7.38
CA SER A 9 -4.29 -3.05 -7.83
C SER A 9 -4.98 -1.78 -7.30
N ALA A 10 -4.65 -1.36 -6.08
CA ALA A 10 -5.20 -0.15 -5.48
C ALA A 10 -4.58 1.14 -6.04
N LEU A 11 -3.41 1.05 -6.68
CA LEU A 11 -2.70 2.14 -7.34
C LEU A 11 -3.17 2.38 -8.78
N ASP A 12 -3.81 1.39 -9.42
CA ASP A 12 -4.31 1.52 -10.80
C ASP A 12 -5.25 2.72 -10.94
N ASN A 13 -5.13 3.44 -12.06
CA ASN A 13 -5.84 4.70 -12.37
C ASN A 13 -5.55 5.91 -11.46
N ARG A 14 -4.80 5.78 -10.36
CA ARG A 14 -4.61 6.88 -9.40
C ARG A 14 -3.18 7.34 -9.27
N LEU A 15 -2.21 6.41 -9.20
CA LEU A 15 -0.82 6.80 -9.11
C LEU A 15 -0.41 7.64 -10.32
N CYS A 16 -0.75 7.21 -11.54
CA CYS A 16 -0.40 7.94 -12.76
C CYS A 16 -1.12 9.28 -12.96
N ARG A 17 -2.12 9.60 -12.13
CA ARG A 17 -2.69 10.96 -12.09
C ARG A 17 -1.79 11.92 -11.33
N VAL A 18 -1.11 11.42 -10.30
CA VAL A 18 -0.23 12.20 -9.43
C VAL A 18 1.21 12.16 -9.90
N ASP A 19 1.65 10.99 -10.34
CA ASP A 19 3.02 10.66 -10.68
C ASP A 19 3.01 9.66 -11.84
N PRO A 20 3.01 10.15 -13.09
CA PRO A 20 3.03 9.32 -14.28
C PRO A 20 4.26 8.41 -14.39
N GLU A 21 5.39 8.80 -13.79
CA GLU A 21 6.70 8.12 -13.90
C GLU A 21 6.94 7.09 -12.78
N GLY A 22 6.08 7.07 -11.76
CA GLY A 22 6.13 6.14 -10.63
C GLY A 22 7.26 6.41 -9.63
N ASP A 23 7.91 7.57 -9.68
CA ASP A 23 9.01 7.96 -8.78
C ASP A 23 8.60 7.95 -7.29
N LEU A 24 7.31 8.17 -6.98
CA LEU A 24 6.80 8.15 -5.61
C LEU A 24 6.91 6.76 -4.96
N ILE A 25 6.99 5.68 -5.76
CA ILE A 25 7.25 4.32 -5.25
C ILE A 25 8.66 4.23 -4.68
N ASP A 26 9.65 4.73 -5.42
CA ASP A 26 11.06 4.74 -4.99
C ASP A 26 11.22 5.62 -3.75
N TYR A 27 10.61 6.80 -3.79
CA TYR A 27 10.63 7.78 -2.71
C TYR A 27 10.06 7.23 -1.39
N ILE A 28 8.86 6.63 -1.42
CA ILE A 28 8.26 6.00 -0.23
C ILE A 28 9.14 4.84 0.26
N SER A 29 9.69 4.05 -0.67
CA SER A 29 10.55 2.92 -0.33
C SER A 29 11.84 3.33 0.39
N GLU A 30 12.44 4.43 -0.07
CA GLU A 30 13.60 5.05 0.57
C GLU A 30 13.28 5.49 2.01
N ALA A 31 12.19 6.21 2.21
CA ALA A 31 11.78 6.68 3.54
C ALA A 31 11.56 5.53 4.54
N TYR A 32 10.97 4.43 4.10
CA TYR A 32 10.74 3.25 4.94
C TYR A 32 11.93 2.26 4.99
N GLY A 33 13.00 2.52 4.24
CA GLY A 33 14.23 1.74 4.24
C GLY A 33 14.04 0.30 3.76
N GLY A 34 13.27 0.09 2.70
CA GLY A 34 13.05 -1.23 2.10
C GLY A 34 12.95 -1.16 0.57
N ALA A 35 13.06 -2.31 -0.09
CA ALA A 35 12.94 -2.38 -1.53
C ALA A 35 11.47 -2.38 -1.97
N PRO A 36 11.10 -1.59 -3.00
CA PRO A 36 9.76 -1.59 -3.54
C PRO A 36 9.42 -2.96 -4.11
N SER A 37 8.32 -3.53 -3.63
CA SER A 37 7.89 -4.88 -4.00
C SER A 37 6.38 -4.96 -4.21
N ALA A 38 5.95 -5.76 -5.16
CA ALA A 38 4.52 -5.94 -5.48
C ALA A 38 4.28 -7.32 -6.11
N VAL A 39 3.02 -7.76 -6.18
CA VAL A 39 2.67 -8.98 -6.90
C VAL A 39 2.75 -8.67 -8.40
N MET A 40 3.67 -9.29 -9.14
CA MET A 40 3.96 -8.90 -10.53
C MET A 40 2.75 -9.01 -11.45
N ILE A 41 1.87 -10.00 -11.23
CA ILE A 41 0.66 -10.14 -12.04
C ILE A 41 -0.35 -9.00 -11.81
N GLN A 42 -0.39 -8.38 -10.62
CA GLN A 42 -1.20 -7.17 -10.42
C GLN A 42 -0.65 -5.99 -11.22
N ILE A 43 0.67 -5.88 -11.35
CA ILE A 43 1.33 -4.86 -12.19
C ILE A 43 0.96 -5.07 -13.67
N ASP A 44 0.96 -6.32 -14.12
CA ASP A 44 0.65 -6.66 -15.52
C ASP A 44 -0.82 -6.45 -15.87
N MET A 45 -1.68 -6.39 -14.86
CA MET A 45 -3.12 -6.16 -14.99
C MET A 45 -3.52 -4.68 -14.87
N LEU A 46 -2.57 -3.77 -14.64
CA LEU A 46 -2.83 -2.33 -14.62
C LEU A 46 -3.40 -1.89 -15.96
N ARG A 47 -4.49 -1.11 -15.93
CA ARG A 47 -5.20 -0.68 -17.14
C ARG A 47 -4.84 0.73 -17.57
N SER A 48 -4.42 1.56 -16.63
CA SER A 48 -4.40 3.01 -16.84
C SER A 48 -3.06 3.65 -16.49
N CYS A 49 -2.27 2.96 -15.68
CA CYS A 49 -0.83 3.18 -15.64
C CYS A 49 -0.14 2.35 -16.70
N ASP A 50 0.93 2.86 -17.31
CA ASP A 50 1.82 2.03 -18.13
C ASP A 50 2.48 0.97 -17.24
N PRO A 51 2.19 -0.33 -17.44
CA PRO A 51 2.77 -1.38 -16.61
C PRO A 51 4.30 -1.40 -16.63
N GLY A 52 4.91 -1.01 -17.76
CA GLY A 52 6.37 -0.96 -17.91
C GLY A 52 7.01 0.03 -16.95
N THR A 53 6.42 1.22 -16.85
CA THR A 53 6.85 2.29 -15.94
C THR A 53 6.81 1.83 -14.49
N ILE A 54 5.68 1.29 -14.02
CA ILE A 54 5.58 0.81 -12.63
C ILE A 54 6.49 -0.40 -12.39
N ARG A 55 6.55 -1.35 -13.34
CA ARG A 55 7.43 -2.52 -13.24
C ARG A 55 8.90 -2.14 -13.05
N ASN A 56 9.37 -1.08 -13.71
CA ASN A 56 10.75 -0.61 -13.57
C ASN A 56 11.07 -0.05 -12.17
N ARG A 57 10.05 0.34 -11.41
CA ARG A 57 10.17 0.80 -10.01
C ARG A 57 10.11 -0.35 -9.02
N ILE A 58 9.50 -1.49 -9.40
CA ILE A 58 9.42 -2.66 -8.53
C ILE A 58 10.72 -3.45 -8.60
N SER A 59 11.46 -3.46 -7.49
CA SER A 59 12.73 -4.18 -7.36
C SER A 59 12.53 -5.69 -7.16
N HIS A 60 11.44 -6.11 -6.51
CA HIS A 60 11.19 -7.52 -6.21
C HIS A 60 9.71 -7.89 -6.44
N SER A 61 9.47 -8.99 -7.15
CA SER A 61 8.15 -9.62 -7.14
C SER A 61 7.95 -10.33 -5.81
N ILE A 62 6.83 -10.08 -5.14
CA ILE A 62 6.41 -10.91 -4.02
C ILE A 62 5.60 -12.11 -4.54
N ALA A 63 5.78 -13.25 -3.90
CA ALA A 63 5.05 -14.48 -4.13
C ALA A 63 5.11 -15.31 -2.84
N VAL A 64 4.12 -16.16 -2.63
CA VAL A 64 4.11 -17.18 -1.57
C VAL A 64 3.82 -18.53 -2.20
N SER A 65 4.36 -19.60 -1.64
CA SER A 65 4.00 -20.96 -2.04
C SER A 65 2.60 -21.34 -1.56
N ASP A 66 2.02 -22.40 -2.13
CA ASP A 66 0.74 -22.92 -1.67
C ASP A 66 0.82 -23.38 -0.20
N GLU A 67 1.97 -23.92 0.21
CA GLU A 67 2.25 -24.31 1.60
C GLU A 67 2.31 -23.09 2.53
N GLU A 68 3.02 -22.04 2.14
CA GLU A 68 3.09 -20.78 2.90
C GLU A 68 1.69 -20.14 3.04
N LEU A 69 0.91 -20.16 1.96
CA LEU A 69 -0.47 -19.64 1.99
C LEU A 69 -1.37 -20.49 2.90
N ALA A 70 -1.25 -21.82 2.85
CA ALA A 70 -1.99 -22.72 3.73
C ALA A 70 -1.61 -22.50 5.20
N GLU A 71 -0.32 -22.36 5.51
CA GLU A 71 0.17 -22.03 6.86
C GLU A 71 -0.40 -20.70 7.35
N PHE A 72 -0.38 -19.67 6.51
CA PHE A 72 -0.98 -18.37 6.83
C PHE A 72 -2.48 -18.50 7.17
N ILE A 73 -3.25 -19.22 6.34
CA ILE A 73 -4.69 -19.43 6.55
C ILE A 73 -4.93 -20.20 7.87
N MET A 74 -4.13 -21.24 8.14
CA MET A 74 -4.23 -22.02 9.38
C MET A 74 -3.90 -21.19 10.62
N GLN A 75 -2.90 -20.31 10.55
CA GLN A 75 -2.49 -19.45 11.67
C GLN A 75 -3.52 -18.35 11.98
N CYS A 76 -4.26 -17.87 10.98
CA CYS A 76 -5.33 -16.88 11.18
C CYS A 76 -6.51 -17.48 11.96
N GLY A 77 -6.69 -18.81 11.96
CA GLY A 77 -7.77 -19.49 12.67
C GLY A 77 -9.17 -19.11 12.17
N SER A 78 -10.20 -19.69 12.80
CA SER A 78 -11.61 -19.41 12.47
C SER A 78 -12.13 -18.07 13.01
N ASP A 79 -11.37 -17.42 13.89
CA ASP A 79 -11.82 -16.24 14.65
C ASP A 79 -11.34 -14.90 14.07
N VAL A 80 -10.33 -14.91 13.18
CA VAL A 80 -9.91 -13.69 12.46
C VAL A 80 -10.82 -13.46 11.24
N LEU A 81 -12.02 -13.01 11.57
CA LEU A 81 -12.88 -12.10 10.80
C LEU A 81 -12.42 -11.77 9.38
N HIS A 82 -13.23 -12.21 8.40
CA HIS A 82 -13.33 -11.63 7.07
C HIS A 82 -12.26 -11.99 6.02
N LEU A 83 -11.60 -13.15 6.13
CA LEU A 83 -10.89 -13.74 4.97
C LEU A 83 -11.82 -13.80 3.75
N ASP A 84 -13.09 -14.19 3.92
CA ASP A 84 -14.12 -14.20 2.85
C ASP A 84 -14.27 -12.86 2.09
N ARG A 85 -13.96 -11.73 2.72
CA ARG A 85 -14.06 -10.39 2.10
C ARG A 85 -12.80 -9.99 1.32
N VAL A 86 -11.66 -10.57 1.68
CA VAL A 86 -10.34 -10.39 1.03
C VAL A 86 -10.13 -11.45 -0.05
N MET A 87 -10.70 -12.65 0.12
CA MET A 87 -10.72 -13.74 -0.87
C MET A 87 -11.32 -13.37 -2.24
N ALA A 88 -11.98 -12.21 -2.36
CA ALA A 88 -12.44 -11.71 -3.64
C ALA A 88 -11.27 -11.33 -4.57
N ASP A 89 -10.12 -10.94 -4.02
CA ASP A 89 -8.86 -10.78 -4.73
C ASP A 89 -7.82 -11.78 -4.18
N PRO A 90 -7.44 -12.82 -4.93
CA PRO A 90 -6.45 -13.78 -4.47
C PRO A 90 -5.07 -13.14 -4.21
N TYR A 91 -4.77 -11.99 -4.80
CA TYR A 91 -3.48 -11.32 -4.62
C TYR A 91 -3.40 -10.57 -3.29
N ASP A 92 -4.52 -10.13 -2.73
CA ASP A 92 -4.55 -9.56 -1.38
C ASP A 92 -4.13 -10.60 -0.33
N LEU A 93 -4.51 -11.87 -0.52
CA LEU A 93 -4.06 -12.97 0.34
C LEU A 93 -2.56 -13.20 0.20
N VAL A 94 -2.01 -13.15 -1.01
CA VAL A 94 -0.56 -13.24 -1.26
C VAL A 94 0.18 -12.12 -0.54
N ILE A 95 -0.32 -10.88 -0.62
CA ILE A 95 0.25 -9.71 0.06
C ILE A 95 0.28 -9.91 1.58
N LEU A 96 -0.86 -10.29 2.18
CA LEU A 96 -0.98 -10.49 3.61
C LEU A 96 -0.11 -11.65 4.11
N ALA A 97 -0.15 -12.79 3.41
CA ALA A 97 0.66 -13.96 3.74
C ALA A 97 2.14 -13.63 3.67
N TYR A 98 2.59 -13.00 2.57
CA TYR A 98 3.98 -12.60 2.40
C TYR A 98 4.43 -11.67 3.52
N HIS A 99 3.62 -10.66 3.85
CA HIS A 99 3.96 -9.71 4.91
C HIS A 99 4.09 -10.42 6.27
N LYS A 100 3.17 -11.33 6.60
CA LYS A 100 3.16 -12.06 7.87
C LYS A 100 4.35 -13.01 8.01
N ILE A 101 4.68 -13.74 6.95
CA ILE A 101 5.71 -14.80 6.95
C ILE A 101 7.11 -14.20 6.86
N HIS A 102 7.32 -13.25 5.92
CA HIS A 102 8.66 -12.72 5.64
C HIS A 102 8.97 -11.40 6.34
N GLY A 103 7.99 -10.79 7.01
CA GLY A 103 8.20 -9.59 7.82
C GLY A 103 8.57 -8.36 6.99
N ALA A 104 7.68 -7.97 6.06
CA ALA A 104 7.84 -6.70 5.35
C ALA A 104 7.85 -5.50 6.33
N ARG A 105 8.47 -4.40 5.91
CA ARG A 105 8.56 -3.16 6.71
C ARG A 105 7.20 -2.52 6.89
N ILE A 106 6.46 -2.44 5.79
CA ILE A 106 5.14 -1.83 5.72
C ILE A 106 4.42 -2.30 4.45
N LEU A 107 3.11 -2.45 4.57
CA LEU A 107 2.18 -2.55 3.45
C LEU A 107 1.58 -1.18 3.13
N VAL A 108 1.69 -0.76 1.87
CA VAL A 108 1.05 0.43 1.32
C VAL A 108 -0.08 -0.01 0.38
N SER A 109 -1.32 0.33 0.74
CA SER A 109 -2.50 0.01 -0.09
C SER A 109 -3.57 1.08 0.04
N CYS A 110 -4.39 1.22 -1.01
CA CYS A 110 -5.61 2.02 -0.94
C CYS A 110 -6.90 1.20 -0.69
N ASP A 111 -6.79 -0.13 -0.60
CA ASP A 111 -7.92 -1.03 -0.34
C ASP A 111 -8.27 -1.09 1.15
N ARG A 112 -9.51 -0.74 1.48
CA ARG A 112 -10.00 -0.71 2.87
C ARG A 112 -10.03 -2.09 3.53
N ARG A 113 -10.39 -3.13 2.78
CA ARG A 113 -10.51 -4.51 3.27
C ARG A 113 -9.13 -5.09 3.52
N LEU A 114 -8.18 -4.84 2.62
CA LEU A 114 -6.80 -5.26 2.80
C LEU A 114 -6.19 -4.61 4.05
N LEU A 115 -6.28 -3.27 4.17
CA LEU A 115 -5.79 -2.56 5.36
C LEU A 115 -6.52 -2.99 6.65
N TYR A 116 -7.82 -3.27 6.58
CA TYR A 116 -8.57 -3.80 7.72
C TYR A 116 -7.98 -5.11 8.24
N VAL A 117 -7.73 -6.07 7.34
CA VAL A 117 -7.17 -7.36 7.75
C VAL A 117 -5.72 -7.20 8.21
N ALA A 118 -4.93 -6.32 7.58
CA ALA A 118 -3.57 -6.01 8.03
C ALA A 118 -3.54 -5.53 9.50
N GLU A 119 -4.42 -4.60 9.89
CA GLU A 119 -4.56 -4.17 11.30
C GLU A 119 -4.90 -5.35 12.24
N HIS A 120 -5.83 -6.23 11.84
CA HIS A 120 -6.24 -7.35 12.70
C HIS A 120 -5.15 -8.42 12.85
N LEU A 121 -4.24 -8.48 11.88
CA LEU A 121 -3.08 -9.37 11.89
C LEU A 121 -1.84 -8.74 12.55
N ASP A 122 -1.96 -7.52 13.07
CA ASP A 122 -0.86 -6.71 13.64
C ASP A 122 0.28 -6.52 12.64
N LEU A 123 -0.07 -6.28 11.38
CA LEU A 123 0.86 -5.99 10.29
C LEU A 123 1.02 -4.48 10.14
N ARG A 124 2.25 -3.98 9.98
CA ARG A 124 2.48 -2.55 9.74
C ARG A 124 1.92 -2.16 8.38
N HIS A 125 1.03 -1.18 8.34
CA HIS A 125 0.40 -0.78 7.10
C HIS A 125 -0.01 0.69 7.11
N CYS A 126 -0.15 1.26 5.92
CA CYS A 126 -0.68 2.60 5.76
C CYS A 126 -1.28 2.77 4.37
N CYS A 127 -2.00 3.87 4.17
CA CYS A 127 -2.44 4.26 2.84
C CYS A 127 -1.37 5.03 2.09
N PHE A 128 -1.48 5.05 0.76
CA PHE A 128 -0.49 5.71 -0.10
C PHE A 128 -0.30 7.20 0.24
N LYS A 129 -1.40 7.93 0.47
CA LYS A 129 -1.34 9.34 0.89
C LYS A 129 -0.58 9.53 2.21
N ALA A 130 -0.83 8.67 3.19
CA ALA A 130 -0.15 8.76 4.47
C ALA A 130 1.33 8.39 4.35
N ALA A 131 1.64 7.36 3.57
CA ALA A 131 3.00 6.95 3.26
C ALA A 131 3.79 8.11 2.62
N LEU A 132 3.19 8.78 1.64
CA LEU A 132 3.80 9.93 0.97
C LEU A 132 4.05 11.10 1.93
N HIS A 133 3.05 11.44 2.75
CA HIS A 133 3.18 12.52 3.72
C HIS A 133 4.24 12.22 4.79
N ASP A 134 4.25 11.00 5.34
CA ASP A 134 5.25 10.54 6.31
C ASP A 134 6.65 10.52 5.71
N ALA A 135 6.79 10.09 4.46
CA ALA A 135 8.03 10.16 3.70
C ALA A 135 8.49 11.61 3.49
N ASN A 136 7.59 12.53 3.13
CA ASN A 136 7.88 13.96 2.98
C ASN A 136 8.44 14.59 4.26
N VAL A 137 7.83 14.27 5.39
CA VAL A 137 8.30 14.73 6.70
C VAL A 137 9.64 14.08 7.07
N SER A 138 9.78 12.77 6.83
CA SER A 138 10.97 12.00 7.21
C SER A 138 12.21 12.38 6.41
N LEU A 139 12.04 12.65 5.11
CA LEU A 139 13.12 13.02 4.20
C LEU A 139 13.32 14.55 4.10
N ASN A 140 12.41 15.35 4.67
CA ASN A 140 12.45 16.82 4.63
C ASN A 140 12.67 17.37 3.20
N SER A 141 11.97 16.79 2.22
CA SER A 141 12.30 16.96 0.80
C SER A 141 11.36 17.89 0.02
N GLY A 142 10.21 18.27 0.58
CA GLY A 142 9.24 19.14 -0.08
C GLY A 142 8.55 18.52 -1.31
N ILE A 143 8.49 17.18 -1.39
CA ILE A 143 8.02 16.47 -2.59
C ILE A 143 6.52 16.67 -2.85
N VAL A 144 5.75 17.01 -1.81
CA VAL A 144 4.33 17.31 -1.95
C VAL A 144 4.09 18.70 -2.52
N GLU A 145 5.09 19.58 -2.49
CA GLU A 145 5.04 20.91 -3.09
C GLU A 145 5.64 20.96 -4.50
N GLU A 146 6.25 19.86 -4.97
CA GLU A 146 6.91 19.78 -6.27
C GLU A 146 5.90 19.73 -7.43
N PRO A 147 5.86 20.73 -8.33
CA PRO A 147 4.83 20.84 -9.38
C PRO A 147 4.83 19.71 -10.41
N ALA A 148 5.93 18.96 -10.51
CA ALA A 148 6.02 17.78 -11.37
C ALA A 148 5.10 16.65 -10.90
N TYR A 149 4.78 16.63 -9.60
CA TYR A 149 3.80 15.73 -9.02
C TYR A 149 2.49 16.47 -8.78
N HIS A 150 1.38 15.92 -9.24
CA HIS A 150 0.05 16.52 -9.05
C HIS A 150 -0.53 16.16 -7.67
N THR A 151 0.28 16.29 -6.61
CA THR A 151 -0.12 15.82 -5.26
C THR A 151 -1.20 16.68 -4.62
N ASP A 152 -1.44 17.89 -5.13
CA ASP A 152 -2.55 18.77 -4.71
C ASP A 152 -3.89 18.02 -4.70
N GLU A 153 -4.17 17.21 -5.73
CA GLU A 153 -5.40 16.40 -5.82
C GLU A 153 -5.54 15.42 -4.64
N MET A 154 -4.41 15.00 -4.06
CA MET A 154 -4.40 14.12 -2.89
C MET A 154 -4.87 14.84 -1.63
N PHE A 155 -4.67 16.15 -1.51
CA PHE A 155 -4.91 16.93 -0.29
C PHE A 155 -6.19 17.78 -0.33
N GLU A 156 -6.82 17.92 -1.50
CA GLU A 156 -8.13 18.54 -1.64
C GLU A 156 -9.25 17.76 -0.88
N ASN A 157 -10.47 18.30 -0.84
CA ASN A 157 -11.63 17.58 -0.33
C ASN A 157 -12.28 16.77 -1.46
N GLY A 158 -12.54 15.47 -1.22
CA GLY A 158 -13.20 14.62 -2.22
C GLY A 158 -13.60 13.25 -1.68
N SER A 159 -13.93 12.34 -2.58
CA SER A 159 -14.44 10.98 -2.25
C SER A 159 -13.62 9.84 -2.82
N ASP A 160 -12.59 10.13 -3.64
CA ASP A 160 -11.68 9.09 -4.12
C ASP A 160 -10.96 8.45 -2.92
N PRO A 161 -11.11 7.14 -2.69
CA PRO A 161 -10.50 6.48 -1.54
C PRO A 161 -8.97 6.48 -1.56
N PHE A 162 -8.32 6.76 -2.69
CA PHE A 162 -6.86 6.92 -2.76
C PHE A 162 -6.40 8.27 -2.20
N PHE A 163 -7.18 9.33 -2.41
CA PHE A 163 -6.86 10.71 -1.99
C PHE A 163 -7.54 11.10 -0.66
N HIS A 164 -8.75 10.64 -0.44
CA HIS A 164 -9.62 11.07 0.65
C HIS A 164 -10.10 9.85 1.44
N TYR A 165 -9.37 9.56 2.51
CA TYR A 165 -9.74 8.53 3.47
C TYR A 165 -10.84 9.04 4.40
N PRO A 166 -12.10 8.59 4.29
CA PRO A 166 -13.14 8.98 5.24
C PRO A 166 -12.84 8.45 6.65
N ASN A 167 -13.37 9.14 7.67
CA ASN A 167 -13.31 8.75 9.08
C ASN A 167 -13.68 7.25 9.27
N ASN A 168 -12.99 6.54 10.18
CA ASN A 168 -13.14 5.10 10.50
C ASN A 168 -12.47 4.12 9.52
N ARG A 169 -11.26 4.41 9.04
CA ARG A 169 -10.48 3.45 8.24
C ARG A 169 -9.16 3.13 8.93
N TYR A 170 -8.80 1.85 8.86
CA TYR A 170 -7.74 1.16 9.59
C TYR A 170 -6.32 1.61 9.25
N CYS A 171 -6.11 2.67 8.47
CA CYS A 171 -4.76 3.18 8.23
C CYS A 171 -4.19 3.77 9.53
N ASP A 172 -3.07 3.21 10.01
CA ASP A 172 -2.40 3.62 11.25
C ASP A 172 -2.16 5.12 11.36
N LEU A 173 -1.74 5.72 10.24
CA LEU A 173 -1.38 7.13 10.13
C LEU A 173 -2.56 8.05 9.78
N CYS A 174 -3.75 7.51 9.51
CA CYS A 174 -4.95 8.27 9.19
C CYS A 174 -6.13 8.08 10.16
N ASP A 175 -6.08 7.09 11.06
CA ASP A 175 -7.14 6.90 12.03
C ASP A 175 -7.11 8.03 13.09
N LYS A 176 -8.25 8.71 13.27
CA LYS A 176 -8.43 9.76 14.28
C LYS A 176 -8.19 9.27 15.70
N ARG A 177 -8.35 7.96 15.96
CA ARG A 177 -8.04 7.35 17.26
C ARG A 177 -6.54 7.15 17.49
N LYS A 178 -5.73 7.13 16.42
CA LYS A 178 -4.26 6.96 16.47
C LYS A 178 -3.49 8.25 16.10
N GLN A 179 -4.15 9.41 16.06
CA GLN A 179 -3.62 10.71 15.59
C GLN A 179 -3.18 10.68 14.12
N CYS A 180 -4.13 10.95 13.21
CA CYS A 180 -3.82 11.20 11.82
C CYS A 180 -2.84 12.38 11.66
N ILE A 181 -1.66 12.15 11.06
CA ILE A 181 -0.69 13.22 10.80
C ILE A 181 -1.22 14.16 9.70
N CYS A 182 -1.98 13.64 8.74
CA CYS A 182 -2.60 14.41 7.65
C CYS A 182 -3.82 15.26 8.08
N HIS A 183 -4.19 15.27 9.37
CA HIS A 183 -5.27 16.10 9.93
C HIS A 183 -4.76 17.07 11.00
N ARG A 184 -3.44 17.28 11.11
CA ARG A 184 -2.88 18.35 11.94
C ARG A 184 -2.85 19.67 11.20
#